data_AF-A0A1Q2MFH1-F1
#
_entry.id   AF-A0A1Q2MFH1-F1
#
_cell.length_a   1.000
_cell.length_b   1.000
_cell.length_c   1.000
_cell.angle_alpha   90.00
_cell.angle_beta   90.00
_cell.angle_gamma   90.00
#
_symmetry.space_group_name_H-M   'P 1'
#
loop_
_entity.id
_entity.type
_entity.pdbx_description
1 polymer ?
#
loop_
_entity_poly.entity_id
_entity_poly.type
_entity_poly.pdbx_seq_one_letter_code
_entity_poly.pdbx_strand_id
1 'polypeptide(L)'
;MSDGKHIIAATWPPRPEKFPDLMTSIEAAMYLRLDEIGQSQKQALRNLKFWRDRGELRATRYVRNVWFLRSQLDKFLENKTEI
;
A
#
# COMPACT_ATOMS: atom_id res chain seq x y z
N MET A 1 18.08 12.71 -26.62
CA MET A 1 16.80 13.35 -26.28
C MET A 1 16.02 12.32 -25.49
N SER A 2 15.84 12.57 -24.20
CA SER A 2 15.22 11.61 -23.27
C SER A 2 13.71 11.65 -23.44
N ASP A 3 13.13 10.66 -24.12
CA ASP A 3 11.68 10.59 -24.29
C ASP A 3 11.00 10.25 -22.97
N GLY A 4 10.15 11.19 -22.55
CA GLY A 4 9.40 11.18 -21.31
C GLY A 4 8.58 9.91 -21.17
N LYS A 5 8.98 9.10 -20.19
CA LYS A 5 8.20 7.98 -19.66
C LYS A 5 6.82 8.54 -19.30
N HIS A 6 5.80 8.18 -20.08
CA HIS A 6 4.43 8.59 -19.85
C HIS A 6 4.03 8.27 -18.41
N ILE A 7 3.88 9.32 -17.60
CA ILE A 7 3.34 9.22 -16.25
C ILE A 7 1.84 8.99 -16.43
N ILE A 8 1.45 7.74 -16.65
CA ILE A 8 0.08 7.31 -16.36
C ILE A 8 -0.05 7.34 -14.84
N ALA A 9 -0.32 8.54 -14.31
CA ALA A 9 -0.86 8.71 -12.98
C ALA A 9 -2.19 7.95 -12.97
N ALA A 10 -2.15 6.66 -12.61
CA ALA A 10 -3.33 5.91 -12.25
C ALA A 10 -3.97 6.71 -11.12
N THR A 11 -5.15 7.30 -11.37
CA THR A 11 -5.73 8.34 -10.54
C THR A 11 -6.02 7.82 -9.14
N TRP A 12 -5.01 7.87 -8.27
CA TRP A 12 -5.11 7.62 -6.84
C TRP A 12 -6.29 8.44 -6.30
N PRO A 13 -7.17 7.86 -5.47
CA PRO A 13 -8.16 8.68 -4.80
C PRO A 13 -7.46 9.74 -3.94
N PRO A 14 -8.19 10.79 -3.52
CA PRO A 14 -7.64 11.73 -2.56
C PRO A 14 -7.14 10.99 -1.32
N ARG A 15 -5.93 11.35 -0.87
CA ARG A 15 -5.37 10.78 0.34
C ARG A 15 -6.17 11.29 1.55
N PRO A 16 -6.55 10.43 2.49
CA PRO A 16 -7.24 10.88 3.69
C PRO A 16 -6.30 11.76 4.54
N GLU A 17 -6.84 12.83 5.12
CA GLU A 17 -6.09 13.71 6.04
C GLU A 17 -5.56 12.93 7.25
N LYS A 18 -6.37 11.98 7.73
CA LYS A 18 -6.01 11.02 8.77
C LYS A 18 -6.41 9.63 8.31
N PHE A 19 -5.46 8.71 8.28
CA PHE A 19 -5.78 7.32 8.03
C PHE A 19 -6.61 6.74 9.20
N PRO A 20 -7.55 5.82 8.95
CA PRO A 20 -8.25 5.09 10.02
C PRO A 20 -7.37 3.96 10.59
N ASP A 21 -7.78 3.35 11.71
CA ASP A 21 -7.07 2.19 12.28
C ASP A 21 -7.24 0.91 11.46
N LEU A 22 -8.33 0.81 10.71
CA LEU A 22 -8.60 -0.28 9.78
C LEU A 22 -8.70 0.29 8.37
N MET A 23 -7.75 -0.08 7.52
CA MET A 23 -7.56 0.49 6.18
C MET A 23 -7.90 -0.52 5.09
N THR A 24 -8.51 -0.04 4.01
CA THR A 24 -8.62 -0.79 2.76
C THR A 24 -7.25 -0.99 2.11
N SER A 25 -7.14 -1.85 1.11
CA SER A 25 -5.88 -2.03 0.38
C SER A 25 -5.35 -0.76 -0.28
N ILE A 26 -6.23 0.16 -0.71
CA ILE A 26 -5.81 1.43 -1.33
C ILE A 26 -5.25 2.37 -0.26
N GLU A 27 -5.95 2.52 0.86
CA GLU A 27 -5.47 3.33 1.99
C GLU A 27 -4.18 2.75 2.57
N ALA A 28 -4.06 1.43 2.70
CA ALA A 28 -2.83 0.78 3.14
C ALA A 28 -1.66 1.04 2.17
N ALA A 29 -1.91 1.03 0.86
CA ALA A 29 -0.90 1.36 -0.14
C ALA A 29 -0.45 2.83 -0.03
N MET A 30 -1.39 3.76 0.18
CA MET A 30 -1.09 5.17 0.43
C MET A 30 -0.37 5.36 1.76
N TYR A 31 -0.75 4.62 2.80
CA TYR A 31 -0.10 4.68 4.11
C TYR A 31 1.39 4.34 4.00
N LEU A 32 1.71 3.32 3.20
CA LEU A 32 3.08 2.93 2.86
C LEU A 32 3.72 3.79 1.75
N ARG A 33 3.08 4.90 1.35
CA ARG A 33 3.56 5.87 0.35
C ARG A 33 3.85 5.27 -1.04
N LEU A 34 3.16 4.19 -1.40
CA LEU A 34 3.33 3.57 -2.73
C LEU A 34 2.74 4.45 -3.85
N ASP A 35 1.85 5.38 -3.50
CA ASP A 35 1.29 6.42 -4.35
C ASP A 35 2.32 7.50 -4.75
N GLU A 36 3.32 7.77 -3.91
CA GLU A 36 4.29 8.86 -4.12
C GLU A 36 5.48 8.45 -5.00
N ILE A 37 5.73 7.15 -5.19
CA ILE A 37 6.92 6.62 -5.88
C ILE A 37 6.70 6.31 -7.36
N GLY A 38 5.66 6.90 -7.97
CA GLY A 38 5.34 6.71 -9.39
C GLY A 38 4.79 5.32 -9.76
N GLN A 39 4.33 4.54 -8.76
CA GLN A 39 3.65 3.28 -9.03
C GLN A 39 2.16 3.51 -9.35
N SER A 40 1.63 2.67 -10.24
CA SER A 40 0.18 2.57 -10.43
C SER A 40 -0.48 1.85 -9.24
N GLN A 41 -1.74 2.16 -8.97
CA GLN A 41 -2.53 1.42 -7.96
C GLN A 41 -2.43 -0.10 -8.14
N LYS A 42 -2.51 -0.59 -9.38
CA LYS A 42 -2.42 -2.02 -9.69
C LYS A 42 -1.07 -2.61 -9.27
N GLN A 43 0.04 -1.89 -9.45
CA GLN A 43 1.36 -2.33 -8.98
C GLN A 43 1.42 -2.34 -7.45
N ALA A 44 0.95 -1.27 -6.80
CA ALA A 44 0.94 -1.18 -5.35
C ALA A 44 0.14 -2.32 -4.69
N LEU A 45 -1.06 -2.62 -5.21
CA LEU A 45 -1.89 -3.73 -4.73
C LEU A 45 -1.22 -5.10 -4.94
N ARG A 46 -0.43 -5.28 -6.02
CA ARG A 46 0.36 -6.51 -6.20
C ARG A 46 1.49 -6.61 -5.17
N ASN A 47 2.13 -5.50 -4.81
CA ASN A 47 3.16 -5.49 -3.78
C ASN A 47 2.58 -5.85 -2.41
N LEU A 48 1.43 -5.28 -2.03
CA LEU A 48 0.72 -5.65 -0.80
C LEU A 48 0.37 -7.15 -0.77
N LYS A 49 -0.14 -7.69 -1.89
CA LYS A 49 -0.41 -9.12 -2.01
C LYS A 49 0.87 -9.93 -1.86
N PHE A 50 1.95 -9.53 -2.51
CA PHE A 50 3.24 -10.22 -2.44
C PHE A 50 3.79 -10.29 -1.02
N TRP A 51 3.81 -9.18 -0.28
CA TRP A 51 4.26 -9.15 1.11
C TRP A 51 3.38 -9.99 2.03
N ARG A 52 2.06 -9.97 1.81
CA ARG A 52 1.12 -10.81 2.57
C ARG A 52 1.34 -12.29 2.30
N ASP A 53 1.47 -12.66 1.04
CA ASP A 53 1.65 -14.06 0.64
C ASP A 53 3.01 -14.61 1.14
N ARG A 54 4.00 -13.74 1.40
CA ARG A 54 5.27 -14.06 2.08
C ARG A 54 5.21 -14.05 3.61
N GLY A 55 4.08 -13.67 4.21
CA GLY A 55 3.94 -13.53 5.66
C GLY A 55 4.59 -12.28 6.26
N GLU A 56 5.16 -11.40 5.44
CA GLU A 56 5.80 -10.15 5.88
C GLU A 56 4.76 -9.11 6.32
N LEU A 57 3.59 -9.10 5.67
CA LEU A 57 2.50 -8.17 5.95
C LEU A 57 1.23 -8.93 6.35
N ARG A 58 0.72 -8.66 7.56
CA ARG A 58 -0.54 -9.27 8.04
C ARG A 58 -1.74 -8.43 7.62
N ALA A 59 -2.80 -9.12 7.18
CA ALA A 59 -4.07 -8.53 6.80
C ALA A 59 -5.21 -9.42 7.25
N THR A 60 -6.38 -8.83 7.52
CA THR A 60 -7.60 -9.57 7.87
C THR A 60 -8.54 -9.57 6.68
N ARG A 61 -9.11 -10.75 6.37
CA ARG A 61 -10.23 -10.83 5.41
C ARG A 61 -11.51 -10.51 6.14
N TYR A 62 -12.19 -9.44 5.73
CA TYR A 62 -13.52 -9.09 6.21
C TYR A 62 -14.48 -9.07 5.01
N VAL A 63 -15.40 -10.03 5.00
CA VAL A 63 -16.30 -10.28 3.87
C VAL A 63 -15.49 -10.52 2.57
N ARG A 64 -15.74 -9.77 1.50
CA ARG A 64 -15.07 -9.90 0.19
C ARG A 64 -13.78 -9.06 0.10
N ASN A 65 -13.47 -8.26 1.12
CA ASN A 65 -12.38 -7.31 1.10
C ASN A 65 -11.24 -7.71 2.04
N VAL A 66 -10.04 -7.27 1.69
CA VAL A 66 -8.85 -7.41 2.54
C VAL A 66 -8.62 -6.07 3.22
N TRP A 67 -8.43 -6.12 4.53
CA TRP A 67 -8.24 -4.95 5.37
C TRP A 67 -6.94 -5.07 6.16
N PHE A 68 -6.36 -3.93 6.47
CA PHE A 68 -5.08 -3.80 7.15
C PHE A 68 -5.26 -2.99 8.42
N LEU A 69 -4.86 -3.55 9.55
CA LEU A 69 -4.77 -2.77 10.77
C LEU A 69 -3.53 -1.87 10.68
N ARG A 70 -3.67 -0.60 11.08
CA ARG A 70 -2.54 0.35 11.16
C ARG A 70 -1.36 -0.26 11.91
N SER A 71 -1.61 -0.85 13.08
CA SER A 71 -0.56 -1.46 13.91
C SER A 71 0.20 -2.61 13.22
N GLN A 72 -0.37 -3.25 12.20
CA GLN A 72 0.33 -4.27 11.41
C GLN A 72 1.16 -3.63 10.29
N LEU A 73 0.70 -2.51 9.72
CA LEU A 73 1.48 -1.72 8.77
C LEU A 73 2.68 -1.06 9.44
N ASP A 74 2.50 -0.56 10.67
CA ASP A 74 3.59 0.01 11.48
C ASP A 74 4.67 -1.04 11.76
N LYS A 75 4.27 -2.21 12.27
CA LYS A 75 5.18 -3.35 12.47
C LYS A 75 5.89 -3.80 11.20
N PHE A 76 5.18 -3.78 10.07
CA PHE A 76 5.79 -4.08 8.79
C PHE A 76 6.91 -3.08 8.44
N LEU A 77 6.71 -1.78 8.69
CA LEU A 77 7.73 -0.76 8.48
C LEU A 77 8.90 -0.93 9.46
N GLU A 78 8.63 -1.17 10.74
CA GLU A 78 9.64 -1.45 11.76
C GLU A 78 10.55 -2.62 11.34
N ASN A 79 9.96 -3.76 10.96
CA ASN A 79 10.68 -4.95 10.50
C ASN A 79 11.50 -4.73 9.21
N LYS A 80 11.17 -3.72 8.40
CA LYS A 80 11.95 -3.35 7.21
C LYS A 80 13.17 -2.49 7.54
N THR A 81 13.16 -1.86 8.70
CA THR A 81 14.25 -0.99 9.19
C THR A 81 15.19 -1.68 10.16
N GLU A 82 14.81 -2.83 10.71
CA GLU A 82 15.69 -3.72 11.46
C GLU A 82 16.64 -4.43 10.48
N ILE A 83 17.90 -3.99 10.46
CA ILE A 83 19.02 -4.57 9.69
C ILE A 83 19.66 -5.71 10.49
#